data_AF-A0A7S0J1T7-F1
#
_entry.id   AF-A0A7S0J1T7-F1
#
_cell.length_a   1.000
_cell.length_b   1.000
_cell.length_c   1.000
_cell.angle_alpha   90.00
_cell.angle_beta   90.00
_cell.angle_gamma   90.00
#
_symmetry.space_group_name_H-M   'P 1'
#
loop_
_entity.id
_entity.type
_entity.pdbx_description
1 polymer ?
#
loop_
_entity_poly.entity_id
_entity_poly.type
_entity_poly.pdbx_seq_one_letter_code
_entity_poly.pdbx_strand_id
1 'polypeptide(L)'
;WRMSKRAKPRRKSDASPPQRSWLPILLCAVVALGAALACCIQFEFKGDMFRNVASTDRQNRAPPSETLGTTATLDEFRAAAVPLVRDYIFDNYAAYAASKLTFRDMKEFLTEPLQMTYEQLKQDELSAVIEDAVDTISNTCDGGKMALDRCKSRTALLL
;
A
#
# COMPACT_ATOMS: atom_id res chain seq x y z
N TRP A 1 -28.10 -67.12 72.42
CA TRP A 1 -27.11 -66.63 71.43
C TRP A 1 -27.72 -66.70 70.03
N ARG A 2 -28.26 -65.59 69.52
CA ARG A 2 -28.85 -65.51 68.17
C ARG A 2 -28.31 -64.23 67.52
N MET A 3 -27.28 -64.37 66.68
CA MET A 3 -26.65 -63.23 66.02
C MET A 3 -27.43 -62.83 64.77
N SER A 4 -28.05 -61.65 64.83
CA SER A 4 -28.78 -61.02 63.73
C SER A 4 -27.80 -60.24 62.84
N LYS A 5 -27.51 -60.76 61.65
CA LYS A 5 -26.67 -60.08 60.64
C LYS A 5 -27.46 -58.94 59.99
N ARG A 6 -27.08 -57.68 60.26
CA ARG A 6 -27.65 -56.50 59.58
C ARG A 6 -27.00 -56.33 58.21
N ALA A 7 -27.81 -56.33 57.16
CA ALA A 7 -27.39 -56.07 55.79
C ALA A 7 -27.05 -54.58 55.59
N LYS A 8 -25.95 -54.29 54.89
CA LYS A 8 -25.54 -52.94 54.50
C LYS A 8 -26.37 -52.44 53.31
N PRO A 9 -26.86 -51.19 53.31
CA PRO A 9 -27.57 -50.62 52.17
C PRO A 9 -26.60 -50.30 51.03
N ARG A 10 -27.00 -50.67 49.82
CA ARG A 10 -26.27 -50.46 48.56
C ARG A 10 -26.50 -49.02 48.08
N ARG A 11 -25.47 -48.18 48.12
CA ARG A 11 -25.50 -46.81 47.56
C ARG A 11 -25.75 -46.89 46.04
N LYS A 12 -26.78 -46.22 45.56
CA LYS A 12 -27.00 -45.95 44.13
C LYS A 12 -26.09 -44.80 43.72
N SER A 13 -25.29 -45.02 42.69
CA SER A 13 -24.43 -44.00 42.09
C SER A 13 -25.25 -43.21 41.08
N ASP A 14 -25.51 -41.93 41.36
CA ASP A 14 -26.14 -41.02 40.41
C ASP A 14 -25.15 -40.68 39.30
N ALA A 15 -25.48 -41.06 38.08
CA ALA A 15 -24.69 -40.78 36.89
C ALA A 15 -24.96 -39.33 36.44
N SER A 16 -23.98 -38.46 36.60
CA SER A 16 -24.02 -37.10 36.06
C SER A 16 -23.98 -37.13 34.52
N PRO A 17 -24.76 -36.29 33.82
CA PRO A 17 -24.75 -36.21 32.37
C PRO A 17 -23.40 -35.66 31.86
N PRO A 18 -22.92 -36.12 30.68
CA PRO A 18 -21.64 -35.71 30.13
C PRO A 18 -21.64 -34.21 29.81
N GLN A 19 -20.81 -33.47 30.54
CA GLN A 19 -20.60 -32.04 30.37
C GLN A 19 -19.94 -31.78 29.00
N ARG A 20 -20.63 -31.04 28.12
CA ARG A 20 -20.22 -30.78 26.74
C ARG A 20 -18.99 -29.85 26.68
N SER A 21 -17.79 -30.40 26.85
CA SER A 21 -16.49 -29.71 26.85
C SER A 21 -15.97 -29.24 25.47
N TRP A 22 -16.68 -29.55 24.40
CA TRP A 22 -16.32 -29.26 22.99
C TRP A 22 -16.54 -27.81 22.57
N LEU A 23 -17.46 -27.08 23.24
CA LEU A 23 -17.84 -25.72 22.88
C LEU A 23 -16.67 -24.70 22.85
N PRO A 24 -15.78 -24.64 23.86
CA PRO A 24 -14.65 -23.71 23.81
C PRO A 24 -13.65 -24.03 22.68
N ILE A 25 -13.49 -25.31 22.33
CA ILE A 25 -12.57 -25.74 21.26
C ILE A 25 -13.10 -25.29 19.89
N LEU A 26 -14.41 -25.43 19.66
CA LEU A 26 -15.07 -24.95 18.45
C LEU A 26 -14.97 -23.44 18.29
N LEU A 27 -15.12 -22.69 19.39
CA LEU A 27 -15.02 -21.23 19.36
C LEU A 27 -13.60 -20.77 18.98
N CYS A 28 -12.56 -21.38 19.55
CA CYS A 28 -11.17 -21.08 19.20
C CYS A 28 -10.84 -21.39 17.73
N ALA A 29 -11.38 -22.50 17.20
CA ALA A 29 -11.15 -22.87 15.80
C ALA A 29 -11.76 -21.85 14.82
N VAL A 30 -12.97 -21.34 15.10
CA VAL A 30 -13.63 -20.34 14.24
C VAL A 30 -12.87 -19.00 14.24
N VAL A 31 -12.39 -18.56 15.41
CA VAL A 31 -11.61 -17.31 15.51
C VAL A 31 -10.28 -17.41 14.75
N ALA A 32 -9.58 -18.55 14.89
CA ALA A 32 -8.33 -18.78 14.16
C ALA A 32 -8.53 -18.82 12.64
N LEU A 33 -9.60 -19.47 12.16
CA LEU A 33 -9.93 -19.52 10.73
C LEU A 33 -10.30 -18.14 10.18
N GLY A 34 -11.05 -17.34 10.92
CA GLY A 34 -11.41 -15.97 10.54
C GLY A 34 -10.20 -15.04 10.41
N ALA A 35 -9.26 -15.14 11.35
CA ALA A 35 -8.02 -14.35 11.29
C ALA A 35 -7.12 -14.75 10.12
N ALA A 36 -7.01 -16.05 9.82
CA ALA A 36 -6.26 -16.53 8.67
C ALA A 36 -6.87 -16.06 7.34
N LEU A 37 -8.19 -16.15 7.19
CA LEU A 37 -8.91 -15.65 6.00
C LEU A 37 -8.73 -14.14 5.80
N ALA A 38 -8.83 -13.34 6.86
CA ALA A 38 -8.59 -11.90 6.79
C ALA A 38 -7.14 -11.56 6.38
N CYS A 39 -6.17 -12.35 6.84
CA CYS A 39 -4.77 -12.20 6.46
C CYS A 39 -4.52 -12.58 4.98
N CYS A 40 -5.16 -13.65 4.49
CA CYS A 40 -5.06 -14.06 3.08
C CYS A 40 -5.65 -13.02 2.12
N ILE A 41 -6.79 -12.40 2.46
CA ILE A 41 -7.41 -11.35 1.62
C ILE A 41 -6.52 -10.10 1.49
N GLN A 42 -5.73 -9.77 2.52
CA GLN A 42 -4.78 -8.65 2.47
C GLN A 42 -3.54 -8.94 1.59
N PHE A 43 -3.26 -10.21 1.28
CA PHE A 43 -2.04 -10.60 0.57
C PHE A 43 -2.20 -10.68 -0.96
N GLU A 44 -3.43 -10.83 -1.46
CA GLU A 44 -3.69 -10.98 -2.91
C GLU A 44 -3.69 -9.65 -3.70
N PHE A 45 -3.76 -8.49 -3.04
CA PHE A 45 -3.73 -7.19 -3.76
C PHE A 45 -2.31 -6.64 -4.04
N LYS A 46 -1.26 -7.42 -3.80
CA LYS A 46 0.14 -6.99 -3.95
C LYS A 46 0.96 -7.79 -4.98
N GLY A 47 0.32 -8.65 -5.77
CA GLY A 47 1.01 -9.75 -6.46
C GLY A 47 1.24 -9.65 -7.96
N ASP A 48 0.48 -8.87 -8.75
CA ASP A 48 0.49 -9.05 -10.21
C ASP A 48 0.56 -7.73 -11.02
N MET A 49 1.64 -6.95 -10.86
CA MET A 49 1.95 -5.92 -11.86
C MET A 49 3.42 -5.83 -12.30
N PHE A 50 4.26 -6.80 -11.95
CA PHE A 50 5.62 -6.88 -12.49
C PHE A 50 5.83 -8.18 -13.25
N ARG A 51 5.14 -8.31 -14.39
CA ARG A 51 5.50 -9.33 -15.36
C ARG A 51 5.50 -8.76 -16.78
N ASN A 52 6.71 -8.81 -17.35
CA ASN A 52 7.10 -8.56 -18.75
C ASN A 52 7.37 -7.10 -19.11
N VAL A 53 8.64 -6.74 -19.27
CA VAL A 53 9.24 -6.54 -20.60
C VAL A 53 10.72 -6.87 -20.49
N ALA A 54 11.10 -7.97 -21.12
CA ALA A 54 12.48 -8.33 -21.36
C ALA A 54 13.08 -7.39 -22.42
N SER A 55 14.32 -6.97 -22.17
CA SER A 55 15.38 -6.66 -23.13
C SER A 55 14.95 -6.39 -24.58
N THR A 56 15.03 -5.13 -24.99
CA THR A 56 15.41 -4.81 -26.37
C THR A 56 16.63 -3.91 -26.32
N ASP A 57 17.77 -4.58 -26.39
CA ASP A 57 19.04 -4.04 -26.83
C ASP A 57 18.88 -3.47 -28.25
N ARG A 58 19.10 -2.16 -28.45
CA ARG A 58 19.73 -1.62 -29.67
C ARG A 58 19.99 -0.12 -29.63
N GLN A 59 21.27 0.20 -29.52
CA GLN A 59 22.05 0.98 -30.49
C GLN A 59 21.58 2.40 -30.86
N ASN A 60 22.47 3.35 -30.51
CA ASN A 60 22.91 4.45 -31.37
C ASN A 60 21.86 5.44 -31.86
N ARG A 61 21.70 6.55 -31.13
CA ARG A 61 21.47 7.84 -31.78
C ARG A 61 22.14 8.97 -31.01
N ALA A 62 23.15 9.57 -31.65
CA ALA A 62 23.66 10.88 -31.30
C ALA A 62 22.53 11.94 -31.40
N PRO A 63 22.67 13.09 -30.72
CA PRO A 63 21.55 13.92 -30.32
C PRO A 63 21.09 14.86 -31.44
N PRO A 64 19.78 15.06 -31.65
CA PRO A 64 19.32 16.34 -32.17
C PRO A 64 19.24 17.31 -30.99
N SER A 65 20.28 18.12 -30.86
CA SER A 65 20.19 19.41 -30.18
C SER A 65 19.27 20.31 -30.99
N GLU A 66 17.99 20.37 -30.63
CA GLU A 66 17.08 21.45 -31.04
C GLU A 66 16.67 22.25 -29.79
N THR A 67 17.60 23.10 -29.37
CA THR A 67 17.38 24.23 -28.47
C THR A 67 16.81 25.40 -29.27
N LEU A 68 15.49 25.58 -29.34
CA LEU A 68 14.84 26.91 -29.45
C LEU A 68 13.30 26.78 -29.46
N GLY A 69 12.67 27.00 -28.31
CA GLY A 69 11.21 27.06 -28.16
C GLY A 69 10.65 26.70 -26.76
N THR A 70 11.52 26.27 -25.83
CA THR A 70 11.20 25.38 -24.71
C THR A 70 10.68 26.04 -23.42
N THR A 71 10.63 27.38 -23.32
CA THR A 71 10.17 28.01 -22.06
C THR A 71 8.65 27.96 -21.93
N ALA A 72 7.92 28.17 -23.03
CA ALA A 72 6.47 28.01 -23.05
C ALA A 72 6.06 26.55 -22.74
N THR A 73 6.88 25.56 -23.10
CA THR A 73 6.58 24.14 -22.83
C THR A 73 6.88 23.72 -21.39
N LEU A 74 7.89 24.30 -20.73
CA LEU A 74 8.27 23.88 -19.37
C LEU A 74 7.30 24.41 -18.31
N ASP A 75 6.83 25.65 -18.45
CA ASP A 75 5.83 26.22 -17.55
C ASP A 75 4.47 25.53 -17.73
N GLU A 76 4.07 25.23 -18.97
CA GLU A 76 2.87 24.43 -19.27
C GLU A 76 2.98 23.02 -18.67
N PHE A 77 4.14 22.37 -18.84
CA PHE A 77 4.42 21.08 -18.22
C PHE A 77 4.33 21.16 -16.71
N ARG A 78 4.93 22.17 -16.07
CA ARG A 78 4.87 22.38 -14.62
C ARG A 78 3.42 22.52 -14.16
N ALA A 79 2.63 23.35 -14.84
CA ALA A 79 1.22 23.57 -14.50
C ALA A 79 0.38 22.28 -14.60
N ALA A 80 0.71 21.38 -15.55
CA ALA A 80 0.02 20.11 -15.71
C ALA A 80 0.54 19.00 -14.77
N ALA A 81 1.86 18.88 -14.59
CA ALA A 81 2.49 17.77 -13.89
C ALA A 81 2.41 17.90 -12.37
N VAL A 82 2.60 19.11 -11.82
CA VAL A 82 2.59 19.36 -10.37
C VAL A 82 1.32 18.85 -9.67
N PRO A 83 0.09 19.18 -10.13
CA PRO A 83 -1.12 18.66 -9.48
C PRO A 83 -1.22 17.13 -9.58
N LEU A 84 -0.78 16.52 -10.70
CA LEU A 84 -0.79 15.07 -10.87
C LEU A 84 0.20 14.37 -9.91
N VAL A 85 1.39 14.92 -9.72
CA VAL A 85 2.38 14.44 -8.74
C VAL A 85 1.80 14.49 -7.33
N ARG A 86 1.19 15.63 -6.97
CA ARG A 86 0.55 15.82 -5.67
C ARG A 86 -0.54 14.78 -5.43
N ASP A 87 -1.43 14.62 -6.38
CA ASP A 87 -2.57 13.71 -6.26
C ASP A 87 -2.07 12.25 -6.18
N TYR A 88 -1.08 11.86 -6.99
CA TYR A 88 -0.44 10.54 -6.91
C TYR A 88 0.18 10.24 -5.54
N ILE A 89 0.90 11.21 -4.95
CA ILE A 89 1.49 11.05 -3.60
C ILE A 89 0.39 10.88 -2.55
N PHE A 90 -0.72 11.60 -2.67
CA PHE A 90 -1.80 11.51 -1.68
C PHE A 90 -2.64 10.25 -1.80
N ASP A 91 -2.85 9.75 -3.01
CA ASP A 91 -3.51 8.47 -3.22
C ASP A 91 -2.63 7.30 -2.71
N ASN A 92 -1.31 7.49 -2.71
CA ASN A 92 -0.32 6.51 -2.25
C ASN A 92 0.37 6.91 -0.93
N TYR A 93 -0.27 7.73 -0.10
CA TYR A 93 0.41 8.40 1.02
C TYR A 93 1.03 7.42 2.03
N ALA A 94 0.38 6.28 2.28
CA ALA A 94 0.91 5.26 3.18
C ALA A 94 2.25 4.67 2.67
N ALA A 95 2.39 4.48 1.35
CA ALA A 95 3.65 4.01 0.75
C ALA A 95 4.70 5.13 0.74
N TYR A 96 4.29 6.36 0.46
CA TYR A 96 5.14 7.54 0.52
C TYR A 96 5.72 7.76 1.92
N ALA A 97 4.89 7.76 2.97
CA ALA A 97 5.31 7.91 4.36
C ALA A 97 6.19 6.75 4.86
N ALA A 98 6.12 5.59 4.22
CA ALA A 98 7.00 4.46 4.47
C ALA A 98 8.27 4.46 3.61
N SER A 99 8.52 5.52 2.83
CA SER A 99 9.63 5.62 1.86
C SER A 99 9.67 4.47 0.84
N LYS A 100 8.49 3.92 0.47
CA LYS A 100 8.37 2.81 -0.49
C LYS A 100 7.97 3.25 -1.89
N LEU A 101 7.54 4.50 -2.04
CA LEU A 101 7.15 5.06 -3.33
C LEU A 101 8.41 5.41 -4.12
N THR A 102 8.56 4.85 -5.32
CA THR A 102 9.73 5.13 -6.15
C THR A 102 9.42 6.22 -7.18
N PHE A 103 10.47 6.95 -7.57
CA PHE A 103 10.36 7.98 -8.60
C PHE A 103 9.99 7.38 -9.98
N ARG A 104 10.35 6.12 -10.20
CA ARG A 104 10.01 5.38 -11.41
C ARG A 104 8.50 5.16 -11.51
N ASP A 105 7.86 4.65 -10.45
CA ASP A 105 6.42 4.36 -10.45
C ASP A 105 5.62 5.65 -10.70
N MET A 106 6.07 6.78 -10.13
CA MET A 106 5.47 8.08 -10.35
C MET A 106 5.59 8.54 -11.82
N LYS A 107 6.78 8.40 -12.42
CA LYS A 107 6.97 8.76 -13.84
C LYS A 107 6.14 7.87 -14.76
N GLU A 108 6.06 6.57 -14.46
CA GLU A 108 5.20 5.64 -15.21
C GLU A 108 3.73 6.06 -15.12
N PHE A 109 3.23 6.41 -13.92
CA PHE A 109 1.88 6.96 -13.74
C PHE A 109 1.64 8.23 -14.57
N LEU A 110 2.62 9.14 -14.65
CA LEU A 110 2.49 10.41 -15.38
C LEU A 110 2.45 10.24 -16.91
N THR A 111 2.84 9.09 -17.46
CA THR A 111 2.89 8.88 -18.92
C THR A 111 1.51 8.97 -19.58
N GLU A 112 0.49 8.36 -18.96
CA GLU A 112 -0.88 8.36 -19.47
C GLU A 112 -1.54 9.75 -19.44
N PRO A 113 -1.61 10.47 -18.31
CA PRO A 113 -2.29 11.77 -18.24
C PRO A 113 -1.57 12.88 -19.02
N LEU A 114 -0.24 12.82 -19.15
CA LEU A 114 0.52 13.82 -19.90
C LEU A 114 0.70 13.46 -21.39
N GLN A 115 0.32 12.26 -21.80
CA GLN A 115 0.59 11.71 -23.15
C GLN A 115 2.08 11.77 -23.52
N MET A 116 2.95 11.60 -22.53
CA MET A 116 4.41 11.61 -22.70
C MET A 116 4.97 10.22 -22.42
N THR A 117 6.00 9.83 -23.15
CA THR A 117 6.72 8.59 -22.87
C THR A 117 7.58 8.73 -21.63
N TYR A 118 7.84 7.60 -20.95
CA TYR A 118 8.75 7.55 -19.80
C TYR A 118 10.13 8.16 -20.12
N GLU A 119 10.67 7.91 -21.33
CA GLU A 119 11.96 8.43 -21.75
C GLU A 119 11.99 9.96 -21.87
N GLN A 120 10.86 10.58 -22.23
CA GLN A 120 10.75 12.04 -22.21
C GLN A 120 10.70 12.58 -20.78
N LEU A 121 9.93 11.96 -19.89
CA LEU A 121 9.85 12.34 -18.47
C LEU A 121 11.15 12.10 -17.70
N LYS A 122 12.06 11.31 -18.27
CA LYS A 122 13.41 11.09 -17.74
C LYS A 122 14.38 12.23 -18.12
N GLN A 123 14.07 13.05 -19.10
CA GLN A 123 14.92 14.19 -19.49
C GLN A 123 15.12 15.15 -18.30
N ASP A 124 16.35 15.63 -18.12
CA ASP A 124 16.79 16.35 -16.92
C ASP A 124 15.87 17.52 -16.55
N GLU A 125 15.43 18.32 -17.53
CA GLU A 125 14.58 19.49 -17.29
C GLU A 125 13.17 19.14 -16.77
N LEU A 126 12.54 18.11 -17.35
CA LEU A 126 11.20 17.66 -16.93
C LEU A 126 11.28 16.88 -15.62
N SER A 127 12.34 16.07 -15.44
CA SER A 127 12.62 15.38 -14.19
C SER A 127 12.79 16.36 -13.04
N ALA A 128 13.54 17.45 -13.27
CA ALA A 128 13.76 18.48 -12.25
C ALA A 128 12.45 19.11 -11.76
N VAL A 129 11.47 19.34 -12.64
CA VAL A 129 10.15 19.87 -12.24
C VAL A 129 9.39 18.87 -11.36
N ILE A 130 9.43 17.58 -11.70
CA ILE A 130 8.80 16.54 -10.88
C ILE A 130 9.51 16.42 -9.52
N GLU A 131 10.84 16.45 -9.50
CA GLU A 131 11.66 16.37 -8.28
C GLU A 131 11.38 17.55 -7.35
N ASP A 132 11.35 18.77 -7.89
CA ASP A 132 11.02 20.00 -7.18
C ASP A 132 9.62 19.93 -6.52
N ALA A 133 8.64 19.36 -7.23
CA ALA A 133 7.30 19.14 -6.68
C ALA A 133 7.30 18.11 -5.54
N VAL A 134 7.99 16.98 -5.70
CA VAL A 134 8.11 15.95 -4.66
C VAL A 134 8.84 16.50 -3.42
N ASP A 135 9.94 17.23 -3.61
CA ASP A 135 10.70 17.85 -2.52
C ASP A 135 9.88 18.89 -1.79
N THR A 136 9.11 19.72 -2.51
CA THR A 136 8.20 20.69 -1.91
C THR A 136 7.16 20.00 -1.02
N ILE A 137 6.54 18.92 -1.50
CA ILE A 137 5.58 18.13 -0.72
C ILE A 137 6.28 17.48 0.48
N SER A 138 7.48 16.93 0.26
CA SER A 138 8.26 16.25 1.30
C SER A 138 8.64 17.17 2.45
N ASN A 139 9.14 18.35 2.13
CA ASN A 139 9.45 19.38 3.11
C ASN A 139 8.19 19.85 3.84
N THR A 140 7.08 20.02 3.12
CA THR A 140 5.81 20.49 3.70
C THR A 140 5.19 19.47 4.67
N CYS A 141 5.33 18.18 4.35
CA CYS A 141 4.71 17.06 5.05
C CYS A 141 5.68 16.29 5.97
N ASP A 142 6.88 16.82 6.20
CA ASP A 142 7.95 16.24 7.03
C ASP A 142 8.25 14.78 6.64
N GLY A 143 8.47 14.56 5.33
CA GLY A 143 8.76 13.24 4.77
C GLY A 143 7.66 12.21 5.04
N GLY A 144 6.40 12.63 5.16
CA GLY A 144 5.25 11.76 5.43
C GLY A 144 4.99 11.46 6.91
N LYS A 145 5.74 12.04 7.85
CA LYS A 145 5.46 11.92 9.29
C LYS A 145 4.19 12.67 9.71
N MET A 146 3.78 13.65 8.91
CA MET A 146 2.54 14.41 9.14
C MET A 146 1.31 13.58 8.76
N ALA A 147 0.21 13.73 9.51
CA ALA A 147 -1.08 13.14 9.12
C ALA A 147 -1.55 13.67 7.76
N LEU A 148 -2.15 12.80 6.94
CA LEU A 148 -2.56 13.09 5.56
C LEU A 148 -3.41 14.37 5.45
N ASP A 149 -4.44 14.52 6.28
CA ASP A 149 -5.34 15.68 6.20
C ASP A 149 -4.62 17.01 6.46
N ARG A 150 -3.65 16.99 7.38
CA ARG A 150 -2.84 18.16 7.69
C ARG A 150 -1.86 18.45 6.56
N CYS A 151 -1.25 17.42 5.96
CA CYS A 151 -0.36 17.54 4.81
C CYS A 151 -1.10 18.11 3.58
N LYS A 152 -2.29 17.58 3.24
CA LYS A 152 -3.18 18.08 2.18
C LYS A 152 -3.52 19.56 2.37
N SER A 153 -3.89 19.94 3.60
CA SER A 153 -4.26 21.33 3.92
C SER A 153 -3.10 22.31 3.74
N ARG A 154 -1.85 21.90 4.04
CA ARG A 154 -0.67 22.78 3.90
C ARG A 154 -0.19 22.88 2.45
N THR A 155 -0.25 21.79 1.70
CA THR A 155 0.20 21.73 0.30
C THR A 155 -0.75 22.42 -0.65
N ALA A 156 -2.06 22.46 -0.36
CA ALA A 156 -3.05 23.18 -1.15
C ALA A 156 -2.81 24.70 -1.26
N LEU A 157 -1.94 25.26 -0.40
CA LEU A 157 -1.55 26.67 -0.43
C LEU A 157 -0.25 26.93 -1.22
N LEU A 158 0.46 25.88 -1.61
CA LEU A 158 1.81 25.96 -2.20
C LEU A 158 1.86 25.47 -3.65
N LEU A 159 0.91 24.62 -4.07
CA LEU A 159 0.85 23.95 -5.37
C LEU A 159 -0.55 24.04 -5.97
#